data_AF-A0A6P0N5V1-F1
#
_entry.id   AF-A0A6P0N5V1-F1
#
_cell.length_a   1.000
_cell.length_b   1.000
_cell.length_c   1.000
_cell.angle_alpha   90.00
_cell.angle_beta   90.00
_cell.angle_gamma   90.00
#
_symmetry.space_group_name_H-M   'P 1'
#
loop_
_entity.id
_entity.type
_entity.pdbx_description
1 polymer ?
#
loop_
_entity_poly.entity_id
_entity_poly.type
_entity_poly.pdbx_seq_one_letter_code
_entity_poly.pdbx_strand_id
1 'polypeptide(L)'
;MSPSRSDTLLISTLQGCAVVAGAIVVLILVFLITEALPVLGQVGLLPFFTDPSWHPAETLYNFTPMLWGTLFVTAGAMLVATPLGILSAVFCQYYAPPPIAGLYRRLIELLAGMPSV
;
A
#
# COMPACT_ATOMS: atom_id res chain seq x y z
N MET A 1 -31.84 20.42 5.17
CA MET A 1 -32.21 19.04 5.55
C MET A 1 -31.40 18.69 6.78
N SER A 2 -32.04 18.62 7.96
CA SER A 2 -31.37 18.25 9.21
C SER A 2 -30.97 16.77 9.15
N PRO A 3 -29.77 16.38 9.60
CA PRO A 3 -29.36 14.97 9.58
C PRO A 3 -30.35 14.12 10.37
N SER A 4 -30.75 13.00 9.78
CA SER A 4 -31.58 11.98 10.43
C SER A 4 -30.83 11.42 11.64
N ARG A 5 -31.54 10.99 12.71
CA ARG A 5 -30.88 10.33 13.86
C ARG A 5 -30.02 9.12 13.42
N SER A 6 -30.40 8.45 12.34
CA SER A 6 -29.65 7.33 11.77
C SER A 6 -28.34 7.78 11.11
N ASP A 7 -28.30 8.98 10.52
CA ASP A 7 -27.10 9.51 9.86
C ASP A 7 -26.03 9.84 10.90
N THR A 8 -26.43 10.44 12.02
CA THR A 8 -25.50 10.76 13.12
C THR A 8 -24.94 9.50 13.77
N LEU A 9 -25.74 8.43 13.88
CA LEU A 9 -25.29 7.12 14.39
C LEU A 9 -24.32 6.41 13.44
N LEU A 10 -24.58 6.50 12.13
CA LEU A 10 -23.70 5.91 11.13
C LEU A 10 -22.35 6.63 11.11
N ILE A 11 -22.35 7.96 11.12
CA ILE A 11 -21.12 8.77 11.11
C ILE A 11 -20.29 8.51 12.37
N SER A 12 -20.89 8.48 13.56
CA SER A 12 -20.15 8.22 14.80
C SER A 12 -19.55 6.82 14.84
N THR A 13 -20.25 5.82 14.29
CA THR A 13 -19.73 4.45 14.18
C THR A 13 -18.55 4.39 13.22
N LEU A 14 -18.66 4.99 12.03
CA LEU A 14 -17.56 5.05 11.06
C LEU A 14 -16.34 5.80 11.62
N GLN A 15 -16.57 6.90 12.34
CA GLN A 15 -15.50 7.63 13.03
C GLN A 15 -14.83 6.78 14.11
N GLY A 16 -15.61 6.03 14.90
CA GLY A 16 -15.07 5.06 15.86
C GLY A 16 -14.20 4.00 15.19
N CYS A 17 -14.68 3.39 14.10
CA CYS A 17 -13.90 2.42 13.31
C CYS A 17 -12.61 3.04 12.75
N ALA A 18 -12.68 4.26 12.21
CA ALA A 18 -11.51 4.96 11.68
C ALA A 18 -10.49 5.28 12.76
N VAL A 19 -10.93 5.72 13.94
CA VAL A 19 -10.05 5.97 15.10
C VAL A 19 -9.39 4.68 15.58
N VAL A 20 -10.14 3.58 15.69
CA VAL A 20 -9.58 2.28 16.07
C VAL A 20 -8.55 1.80 15.04
N ALA A 21 -8.86 1.86 13.75
CA ALA A 21 -7.92 1.49 12.69
C ALA A 21 -6.65 2.35 12.72
N GLY A 22 -6.80 3.67 12.86
CA GLY A 22 -5.67 4.59 13.00
C GLY A 22 -4.83 4.31 14.25
N ALA A 23 -5.47 4.03 15.39
CA ALA A 23 -4.79 3.69 16.63
C ALA A 23 -3.98 2.39 16.51
N ILE A 24 -4.50 1.37 15.80
CA ILE A 24 -3.76 0.14 15.52
C ILE A 24 -2.52 0.43 14.69
N VAL A 25 -2.63 1.25 13.63
CA VAL A 25 -1.47 1.64 12.80
C VAL A 25 -0.42 2.36 13.64
N VAL A 26 -0.82 3.31 14.49
CA VAL A 26 0.08 4.01 15.40
C VAL A 26 0.76 3.03 16.37
N LEU A 27 0.01 2.09 16.94
CA LEU A 27 0.55 1.08 17.84
C LEU A 27 1.57 0.17 17.15
N ILE A 28 1.31 -0.25 15.91
CA ILE A 28 2.27 -1.02 15.10
C ILE A 28 3.54 -0.19 14.85
N LEU A 29 3.42 1.09 14.50
CA LEU A 29 4.58 1.95 14.28
C LEU A 29 5.42 2.11 15.55
N VAL A 30 4.78 2.36 16.70
CA VAL A 30 5.47 2.45 17.99
C VAL A 30 6.20 1.15 18.29
N PHE A 31 5.53 0.01 18.13
CA PHE A 31 6.12 -1.32 18.34
C PHE A 31 7.34 -1.55 17.43
N LEU A 32 7.24 -1.25 16.13
CA LEU A 32 8.35 -1.42 15.20
C LEU A 32 9.54 -0.53 15.57
N ILE A 33 9.31 0.71 15.99
CA ILE A 33 10.38 1.62 16.41
C ILE A 33 11.04 1.10 17.68
N THR A 34 10.27 0.66 18.67
CA THR A 34 10.82 0.15 19.94
C THR A 34 11.67 -1.10 19.75
N GLU A 35 11.29 -1.99 18.83
CA GLU A 35 12.05 -3.20 18.51
C GLU A 35 13.25 -2.93 17.59
N ALA A 36 13.17 -1.93 16.71
CA ALA A 36 14.27 -1.58 15.81
C ALA A 36 15.42 -0.82 16.52
N LEU A 37 15.10 0.03 17.51
CA LEU A 37 16.09 0.87 18.17
C LEU A 37 17.29 0.10 18.80
N PRO A 38 17.09 -1.01 19.52
CA PRO A 38 18.20 -1.81 20.06
C PRO A 38 19.16 -2.33 18.98
N VAL A 39 18.62 -2.77 17.84
CA VAL A 39 19.42 -3.28 16.72
C VAL A 39 20.25 -2.16 16.10
N LEU A 40 19.64 -0.98 15.90
CA LEU A 40 20.34 0.19 15.39
C LEU A 40 21.47 0.66 16.34
N GLY A 41 21.26 0.54 17.65
CA GLY A 41 22.28 0.85 18.65
C GLY A 41 23.45 -0.14 18.71
N GLN A 42 23.19 -1.43 18.47
CA GLN A 42 24.22 -2.48 18.51
C GLN A 42 25.03 -2.57 17.21
N VAL A 43 24.35 -2.48 16.06
CA VAL A 43 24.95 -2.67 14.73
C VAL A 43 25.43 -1.34 14.14
N GLY A 44 24.77 -0.23 14.46
CA GLY A 44 24.99 1.05 13.79
C GLY A 44 24.34 1.10 12.40
N LEU A 45 24.31 2.28 11.77
CA LEU A 45 23.61 2.48 10.47
C LEU A 45 24.42 2.04 9.25
N LEU A 46 25.75 1.99 9.35
CA LEU A 46 26.64 1.70 8.21
C LEU A 46 26.46 0.27 7.65
N PRO A 47 26.45 -0.80 8.47
CA PRO A 47 26.34 -2.18 7.99
C PRO A 47 25.10 -2.45 7.14
N PHE A 48 24.00 -1.73 7.42
CA PHE A 48 22.78 -1.82 6.63
C PHE A 48 22.92 -1.43 5.15
N PHE A 49 23.97 -0.68 4.80
CA PHE A 49 24.26 -0.28 3.43
C PHE A 49 25.55 -0.90 2.88
N THR A 50 26.52 -1.23 3.75
CA THR A 50 27.86 -1.68 3.33
C THR A 50 28.07 -3.17 3.39
N ASP A 51 27.27 -3.92 4.15
CA ASP A 51 27.47 -5.37 4.29
C ASP A 51 27.30 -6.09 2.94
N PRO A 52 27.95 -7.24 2.72
CA PRO A 52 27.87 -7.95 1.45
C PRO A 52 26.47 -8.49 1.12
N SER A 53 25.63 -8.73 2.12
CA SER A 53 24.34 -9.44 1.94
C SER A 53 23.41 -9.29 3.16
N TRP A 54 22.17 -9.75 3.01
CA TRP A 54 21.17 -9.82 4.08
C TRP A 54 21.18 -11.21 4.74
N HIS A 55 21.94 -11.39 5.81
CA HIS A 55 21.92 -12.58 6.67
C HIS A 55 21.99 -12.18 8.15
N PRO A 56 20.86 -11.77 8.77
CA PRO A 56 20.86 -11.30 10.15
C PRO A 56 21.35 -12.33 11.17
N ALA A 57 21.21 -13.63 10.89
CA ALA A 57 21.74 -14.71 11.72
C ALA A 57 23.28 -14.75 11.78
N GLU A 58 23.94 -14.21 10.76
CA GLU A 58 25.40 -14.08 10.64
C GLU A 58 25.86 -12.63 10.86
N THR A 59 25.01 -11.79 11.46
CA THR A 59 25.26 -10.35 11.71
C THR A 59 25.49 -9.51 10.45
N LEU A 60 24.92 -9.93 9.30
CA LEU A 60 24.95 -9.18 8.04
C LEU A 60 23.58 -8.56 7.75
N TYR A 61 23.52 -7.24 7.56
CA TYR A 61 22.26 -6.49 7.55
C TYR A 61 21.98 -5.67 6.29
N ASN A 62 22.65 -5.95 5.16
CA ASN A 62 22.48 -5.13 3.96
C ASN A 62 21.08 -5.26 3.33
N PHE A 63 20.21 -4.26 3.51
CA PHE A 63 18.87 -4.22 2.90
C PHE A 63 18.81 -3.40 1.61
N THR A 64 19.92 -2.78 1.20
CA THR A 64 20.00 -1.93 0.01
C THR A 64 19.48 -2.60 -1.26
N PRO A 65 19.77 -3.89 -1.54
CA PRO A 65 19.20 -4.57 -2.69
C PRO A 65 17.66 -4.66 -2.65
N MET A 66 17.08 -4.84 -1.47
CA MET A 66 15.61 -4.89 -1.29
C MET A 66 14.97 -3.53 -1.53
N LEU A 67 15.64 -2.45 -1.10
CA LEU A 67 15.19 -1.08 -1.32
C LEU A 67 15.19 -0.75 -2.81
N TRP A 68 16.32 -0.97 -3.51
CA TRP A 68 16.41 -0.74 -4.94
C TRP A 68 15.48 -1.64 -5.75
N GLY A 69 15.36 -2.91 -5.37
CA GLY A 69 14.41 -3.84 -5.99
C GLY A 69 12.98 -3.30 -5.93
N THR A 70 12.53 -2.88 -4.75
CA THR A 70 11.20 -2.29 -4.56
C THR A 70 11.02 -1.02 -5.41
N LEU A 71 12.01 -0.12 -5.40
CA LEU A 71 11.96 1.13 -6.16
C LEU A 71 11.90 0.89 -7.67
N PHE A 72 12.76 0.02 -8.21
CA PHE A 72 12.79 -0.28 -9.64
C PHE A 72 11.54 -1.02 -10.10
N VAL A 73 11.06 -1.99 -9.32
CA VAL A 73 9.81 -2.69 -9.63
C VAL A 73 8.62 -1.73 -9.60
N THR A 74 8.53 -0.86 -8.59
CA THR A 74 7.43 0.12 -8.49
C THR A 74 7.49 1.13 -9.64
N ALA A 75 8.66 1.68 -9.93
CA ALA A 75 8.85 2.62 -11.04
C ALA A 75 8.54 1.97 -12.38
N GLY A 76 9.06 0.77 -12.63
CA GLY A 76 8.78 0.00 -13.85
C GLY A 76 7.30 -0.35 -14.00
N ALA A 77 6.65 -0.75 -12.91
CA ALA A 77 5.22 -1.03 -12.89
C ALA A 77 4.40 0.21 -13.22
N MET A 78 4.70 1.38 -12.61
CA MET A 78 4.01 2.63 -12.93
C MET A 78 4.23 3.06 -14.39
N LEU A 79 5.47 2.95 -14.89
CA LEU A 79 5.79 3.31 -16.28
C LEU A 79 4.97 2.54 -17.30
N VAL A 80 4.58 1.30 -17.00
CA VAL A 80 3.76 0.46 -17.89
C VAL A 80 2.27 0.55 -17.55
N ALA A 81 1.90 0.38 -16.28
CA ALA A 81 0.51 0.31 -15.85
C ALA A 81 -0.22 1.66 -15.96
N THR A 82 0.45 2.78 -15.67
CA THR A 82 -0.17 4.11 -15.75
C THR A 82 -0.60 4.48 -17.16
N PRO A 83 0.25 4.43 -18.22
CA PRO A 83 -0.21 4.78 -19.56
C PRO A 83 -1.28 3.81 -20.07
N LEU A 84 -1.14 2.50 -19.81
CA LEU A 84 -2.16 1.52 -20.20
C LEU A 84 -3.49 1.76 -19.48
N GLY A 85 -3.45 2.10 -18.19
CA GLY A 85 -4.63 2.45 -17.40
C GLY A 85 -5.35 3.68 -17.94
N ILE A 86 -4.59 4.73 -18.29
CA ILE A 86 -5.14 5.96 -18.89
C ILE A 86 -5.74 5.67 -20.27
N LEU A 87 -5.02 4.96 -21.14
CA LEU A 87 -5.52 4.59 -22.48
C LEU A 87 -6.80 3.76 -22.40
N SER A 88 -6.84 2.82 -21.46
CA SER A 88 -8.03 2.01 -21.23
C SER A 88 -9.22 2.83 -20.74
N ALA A 89 -8.99 3.76 -19.81
CA ALA A 89 -10.04 4.67 -19.33
C ALA A 89 -10.60 5.53 -20.48
N VAL A 90 -9.73 6.08 -21.33
CA VAL A 90 -10.13 6.86 -22.51
C VAL A 90 -10.92 6.01 -23.51
N PHE A 91 -10.45 4.79 -23.81
CA PHE A 91 -11.14 3.87 -24.71
C PHE A 91 -12.55 3.54 -24.20
N CYS A 92 -12.69 3.18 -22.93
CA CYS A 92 -13.97 2.84 -22.34
C CYS A 92 -14.95 4.01 -22.24
N GLN A 93 -14.45 5.24 -22.10
CA GLN A 93 -15.29 6.43 -21.99
C GLN A 93 -15.77 6.97 -23.33
N TYR A 94 -14.94 6.92 -24.38
CA TYR A 94 -15.21 7.61 -25.64
C TYR A 94 -15.44 6.70 -26.85
N TYR A 95 -14.89 5.48 -26.84
CA TYR A 95 -14.84 4.64 -28.04
C TYR A 95 -15.57 3.29 -27.87
N ALA A 96 -15.65 2.76 -26.65
CA ALA A 96 -16.22 1.44 -26.40
C ALA A 96 -17.76 1.43 -26.51
N PRO A 97 -18.35 0.41 -27.19
CA PRO A 97 -19.79 0.17 -27.14
C PRO A 97 -20.29 -0.06 -25.69
N PRO A 98 -21.51 0.38 -25.33
CA PRO A 98 -22.05 0.28 -23.98
C PRO A 98 -21.93 -1.10 -23.28
N PRO A 99 -22.23 -2.24 -23.94
CA PRO A 99 -22.12 -3.55 -23.27
C PRO A 99 -20.66 -3.92 -22.95
N ILE A 100 -19.70 -3.54 -23.80
CA ILE A 100 -18.28 -3.86 -23.62
C ILE A 100 -17.69 -3.00 -22.50
N ALA A 101 -18.01 -1.69 -22.48
CA ALA A 101 -17.59 -0.79 -21.41
C ALA A 101 -18.14 -1.24 -20.04
N GLY A 102 -19.39 -1.70 -20.00
CA GLY A 102 -20.01 -2.23 -18.79
C GLY A 102 -19.34 -3.49 -18.26
N LEU A 103 -19.00 -4.46 -19.13
CA LEU A 103 -18.28 -5.67 -18.74
C LEU A 103 -16.87 -5.32 -18.24
N TYR A 104 -16.14 -4.47 -18.96
CA TYR A 104 -14.78 -4.09 -18.60
C TYR A 104 -14.72 -3.38 -17.23
N ARG A 105 -15.66 -2.49 -16.94
CA ARG A 105 -15.75 -1.82 -15.64
C ARG A 105 -15.94 -2.81 -14.49
N ARG A 106 -16.84 -3.80 -14.66
CA ARG A 106 -17.04 -4.86 -13.65
C ARG A 106 -15.76 -5.67 -13.43
N LEU A 107 -15.02 -5.99 -14.49
CA LEU A 107 -13.74 -6.70 -14.36
C LEU A 107 -12.73 -5.88 -13.55
N ILE A 108 -12.64 -4.57 -13.78
CA ILE A 108 -11.78 -3.69 -12.96
C ILE A 108 -12.25 -3.68 -11.50
N GLU A 109 -13.55 -3.57 -11.24
CA GLU A 109 -14.10 -3.59 -9.88
C GLU A 109 -13.77 -4.90 -9.16
N LEU A 110 -13.85 -6.04 -9.86
CA LEU A 110 -13.46 -7.34 -9.32
C LEU A 110 -11.95 -7.44 -9.04
N LEU A 111 -11.11 -6.89 -9.93
CA LEU A 111 -9.67 -6.82 -9.73
C LEU A 111 -9.30 -5.94 -8.52
N ALA A 112 -10.00 -4.81 -8.35
CA ALA A 112 -9.81 -3.92 -7.20
C ALA A 112 -10.30 -4.55 -5.88
N GLY A 113 -11.27 -5.46 -5.96
CA GLY A 113 -11.82 -6.17 -4.82
C GLY A 113 -11.08 -7.46 -4.43
N MET A 114 -10.05 -7.88 -5.18
CA MET A 114 -9.31 -9.09 -4.83
C MET A 114 -8.55 -8.91 -3.51
N PRO A 115 -8.77 -9.79 -2.50
CA PRO A 115 -7.96 -9.77 -1.29
C PRO A 115 -6.53 -10.13 -1.64
N SER A 116 -5.55 -9.34 -1.18
CA SER A 116 -4.14 -9.54 -1.51
C SER A 116 -3.47 -10.62 -0.64
N VAL A 117 -4.26 -11.55 -0.06
CA VAL A 117 -3.82 -12.60 0.87
C VAL A 117 -4.53 -13.92 0.59
#